data_AF-A0A2V7X0C3-F1
#
_entry.id   AF-A0A2V7X0C3-F1
#
_cell.length_a   1.000
_cell.length_b   1.000
_cell.length_c   1.000
_cell.angle_alpha   90.00
_cell.angle_beta   90.00
_cell.angle_gamma   90.00
#
_symmetry.space_group_name_H-M   'P 1'
#
loop_
_entity.id
_entity.type
_entity.pdbx_description
1 polymer ?
#
loop_
_entity_poly.entity_id
_entity_poly.type
_entity_poly.pdbx_seq_one_letter_code
_entity_poly.pdbx_strand_id
1 'polypeptide(L)'
;GESIEPEFVQHLAAAKSNLAEHGDGARIYEKWVKPAVVDIPRVAGHYAISSLFESYGDKTRIYCYGADRLRYSVDAEGKMRLATGAAKFKSAITGESAELAFSVLHLGDHNVSAGVQPLEQFSEDNQTKLVNAFSQAETAEVIRLLDQVYGKHMFSLRQLFRDEQRKIANLILADSVSSAAAVYRTFFESQAPLIRFLNGLDIPVPNALKSAAEIALNNQLQQALDKSELDFDLIRGLLREAASEKITLDATTLEYKVRKRLEADAAAFAADPSDLAAAERMMKLMELFPSLPFPVTLWEAQNLSYRPLVTAYQQNGWHAQNPDPAALQRHEELKRLASQLHILLPQD
;
A
#
# COMPACT_ATOMS: atom_id res chain seq x y z
N GLY A 1 -6.71 -1.48 -41.29
CA GLY A 1 -6.58 -2.91 -41.63
C GLY A 1 -7.96 -3.53 -41.61
N GLU A 2 -8.19 -4.59 -42.37
CA GLU A 2 -9.44 -5.36 -42.33
C GLU A 2 -9.66 -5.97 -40.94
N SER A 3 -10.91 -6.01 -40.49
CA SER A 3 -11.26 -6.59 -39.21
C SER A 3 -11.23 -8.11 -39.31
N ILE A 4 -10.21 -8.74 -38.71
CA ILE A 4 -10.04 -10.20 -38.63
C ILE A 4 -10.92 -10.85 -37.54
N GLU A 5 -11.53 -10.03 -36.67
CA GLU A 5 -12.33 -10.49 -35.54
C GLU A 5 -13.55 -11.33 -35.95
N PRO A 6 -14.33 -10.98 -37.00
CA PRO A 6 -15.49 -11.76 -37.41
C PRO A 6 -15.15 -13.20 -37.81
N GLU A 7 -14.06 -13.40 -38.56
CA GLU A 7 -13.61 -14.74 -38.98
C GLU A 7 -13.07 -15.55 -37.79
N PHE A 8 -12.34 -14.89 -36.89
CA PHE A 8 -11.86 -15.51 -35.65
C PHE A 8 -13.01 -16.01 -34.75
N VAL A 9 -14.04 -15.19 -34.57
CA VAL A 9 -15.23 -15.57 -33.77
C VAL A 9 -15.99 -16.74 -34.42
N GLN A 10 -16.07 -16.78 -35.76
CA GLN A 10 -16.66 -17.91 -36.47
C GLN A 10 -15.89 -19.22 -36.21
N HIS A 11 -14.56 -19.19 -36.24
CA HIS A 11 -13.75 -20.36 -35.89
C HIS A 11 -13.94 -20.80 -34.44
N LEU A 12 -14.07 -19.86 -33.49
CA LEU A 12 -14.32 -20.18 -32.09
C LEU A 12 -15.69 -20.84 -31.83
N ALA A 13 -16.71 -20.57 -32.66
CA ALA A 13 -18.04 -21.16 -32.51
C ALA A 13 -18.05 -22.70 -32.70
N ALA A 14 -17.03 -23.23 -33.41
CA ALA A 14 -16.85 -24.67 -33.60
C ALA A 14 -16.39 -25.40 -32.33
N ALA A 15 -15.75 -24.69 -31.39
CA ALA A 15 -15.31 -25.25 -30.12
C ALA A 15 -16.49 -25.25 -29.12
N LYS A 16 -17.08 -26.42 -28.85
CA LYS A 16 -18.15 -26.56 -27.86
C LYS A 16 -17.60 -26.63 -26.43
N SER A 17 -18.25 -25.90 -25.53
CA SER A 17 -17.92 -25.94 -24.12
C SER A 17 -18.42 -27.24 -23.49
N ASN A 18 -17.67 -27.77 -22.52
CA ASN A 18 -18.10 -28.85 -21.65
C ASN A 18 -19.14 -28.40 -20.61
N LEU A 19 -19.39 -27.09 -20.48
CA LEU A 19 -20.43 -26.50 -19.63
C LEU A 19 -21.59 -25.97 -20.49
N ALA A 20 -22.78 -26.53 -20.30
CA ALA A 20 -23.96 -26.20 -21.10
C ALA A 20 -24.33 -24.70 -21.05
N GLU A 21 -24.07 -24.02 -19.92
CA GLU A 21 -24.33 -22.60 -19.72
C GLU A 21 -23.44 -21.67 -20.56
N HIS A 22 -22.30 -22.15 -21.07
CA HIS A 22 -21.37 -21.35 -21.87
C HIS A 22 -21.51 -21.60 -23.38
N GLY A 23 -22.03 -22.76 -23.78
CA GLY A 23 -22.34 -23.08 -25.18
C GLY A 23 -21.10 -23.37 -26.01
N ASP A 24 -20.44 -22.34 -26.52
CA ASP A 24 -19.28 -22.45 -27.41
C ASP A 24 -18.23 -21.35 -27.21
N GLY A 25 -17.10 -21.49 -27.90
CA GLY A 25 -15.96 -20.57 -27.81
C GLY A 25 -16.32 -19.13 -28.22
N ALA A 26 -17.24 -18.95 -29.18
CA ALA A 26 -17.69 -17.61 -29.59
C ALA A 26 -18.43 -16.89 -28.45
N ARG A 27 -19.34 -17.60 -27.77
CA ARG A 27 -20.04 -17.06 -26.59
C ARG A 27 -19.10 -16.75 -25.44
N ILE A 28 -18.11 -17.61 -25.20
CA ILE A 28 -17.08 -17.36 -24.17
C ILE A 28 -16.27 -16.11 -24.53
N TYR A 29 -15.86 -15.98 -25.80
CA TYR A 29 -15.10 -14.82 -26.28
C TYR A 29 -15.86 -13.51 -26.10
N GLU A 30 -17.08 -13.43 -26.60
CA GLU A 30 -17.93 -12.23 -26.49
C GLU A 30 -18.26 -11.88 -25.04
N LYS A 31 -18.53 -12.89 -24.20
CA LYS A 31 -18.92 -12.66 -22.80
C LYS A 31 -17.75 -12.28 -21.89
N TRP A 32 -16.58 -12.89 -22.08
CA TRP A 32 -15.49 -12.83 -21.11
C TRP A 32 -14.19 -12.24 -21.67
N VAL A 33 -13.86 -12.52 -22.92
CA VAL A 33 -12.58 -12.10 -23.51
C VAL A 33 -12.67 -10.68 -24.03
N LYS A 34 -13.67 -10.38 -24.87
CA LYS A 34 -13.84 -9.07 -25.50
C LYS A 34 -13.97 -7.92 -24.50
N PRO A 35 -14.75 -8.02 -23.40
CA PRO A 35 -14.80 -6.96 -22.38
C PRO A 35 -13.52 -6.85 -21.52
N ALA A 36 -12.72 -7.92 -21.48
CA ALA A 36 -11.44 -7.95 -20.78
C ALA A 36 -10.27 -7.41 -21.63
N VAL A 37 -10.49 -7.13 -22.92
CA VAL A 37 -9.49 -6.47 -23.76
C VAL A 37 -9.14 -5.11 -23.15
N VAL A 38 -7.84 -4.86 -23.10
CA VAL A 38 -7.26 -3.60 -22.64
C VAL A 38 -6.73 -2.88 -23.87
N ASP A 39 -7.32 -1.74 -24.16
CA ASP A 39 -6.85 -0.83 -25.20
C ASP A 39 -6.05 0.33 -24.58
N ILE A 40 -5.33 1.07 -25.42
CA ILE A 40 -4.52 2.21 -24.97
C ILE A 40 -5.37 3.27 -24.24
N PRO A 41 -6.58 3.66 -24.70
CA PRO A 41 -7.45 4.58 -23.96
C PRO A 41 -7.78 4.11 -22.54
N ARG A 42 -8.07 2.83 -22.32
CA ARG A 42 -8.34 2.28 -20.98
C ARG A 42 -7.11 2.32 -20.09
N VAL A 43 -5.91 2.03 -20.64
CA VAL A 43 -4.64 2.19 -19.92
C VAL A 43 -4.41 3.65 -19.54
N ALA A 44 -4.70 4.59 -20.45
CA ALA A 44 -4.55 6.00 -20.19
C ALA A 44 -5.54 6.51 -19.14
N GLY A 45 -6.81 6.07 -19.18
CA GLY A 45 -7.79 6.39 -18.14
C GLY A 45 -7.34 5.88 -16.77
N HIS A 46 -6.74 4.69 -16.73
CA HIS A 46 -6.15 4.14 -15.53
C HIS A 46 -4.94 4.96 -15.04
N TYR A 47 -3.96 5.23 -15.90
CA TYR A 47 -2.82 6.08 -15.57
C TYR A 47 -3.25 7.46 -15.05
N ALA A 48 -4.21 8.08 -15.75
CA ALA A 48 -4.74 9.39 -15.40
C ALA A 48 -5.28 9.39 -13.96
N ILE A 49 -6.17 8.45 -13.63
CA ILE A 49 -6.75 8.40 -12.29
C ILE A 49 -5.67 8.12 -11.24
N SER A 50 -4.82 7.11 -11.46
CA SER A 50 -3.77 6.74 -10.51
C SER A 50 -2.75 7.86 -10.29
N SER A 51 -2.48 8.70 -11.30
CA SER A 51 -1.52 9.82 -11.18
C SER A 51 -1.92 10.84 -10.11
N LEU A 52 -3.21 10.95 -9.79
CA LEU A 52 -3.71 11.84 -8.74
C LEU A 52 -3.39 11.33 -7.32
N PHE A 53 -3.28 10.01 -7.17
CA PHE A 53 -3.08 9.34 -5.88
C PHE A 53 -1.63 8.87 -5.68
N GLU A 54 -0.85 8.78 -6.76
CA GLU A 54 0.50 8.21 -6.76
C GLU A 54 1.52 9.13 -7.42
N SER A 55 2.74 9.11 -6.90
CA SER A 55 3.86 9.77 -7.55
C SER A 55 4.46 8.86 -8.61
N TYR A 56 4.05 9.05 -9.87
CA TYR A 56 4.76 8.45 -11.00
C TYR A 56 6.00 9.29 -11.38
N GLY A 57 7.10 8.59 -11.67
CA GLY A 57 8.23 9.17 -12.40
C GLY A 57 7.88 9.43 -13.86
N ASP A 58 8.82 10.00 -14.61
CA ASP A 58 8.59 10.36 -16.02
C ASP A 58 8.35 9.15 -16.93
N LYS A 59 8.86 7.98 -16.53
CA LYS A 59 8.59 6.69 -17.16
C LYS A 59 8.04 5.74 -16.14
N THR A 60 6.88 5.15 -16.44
CA THR A 60 6.30 4.10 -15.60
C THR A 60 5.81 2.95 -16.46
N ARG A 61 5.63 1.79 -15.82
CA ARG A 61 5.13 0.59 -16.47
C ARG A 61 3.80 0.19 -15.85
N ILE A 62 2.80 0.02 -16.70
CA ILE A 62 1.45 -0.37 -16.35
C ILE A 62 1.19 -1.70 -17.04
N TYR A 63 1.38 -2.80 -16.31
CA TYR A 63 1.35 -4.16 -16.86
C TYR A 63 2.29 -4.35 -18.07
N CYS A 64 1.74 -4.56 -19.26
CA CYS A 64 2.47 -4.69 -20.53
C CYS A 64 2.59 -3.37 -21.32
N TYR A 65 2.18 -2.24 -20.75
CA TYR A 65 2.28 -0.92 -21.36
C TYR A 65 3.35 -0.08 -20.67
N GLY A 66 4.14 0.66 -21.46
CA GLY A 66 4.94 1.78 -20.98
C GLY A 66 4.15 3.07 -21.08
N ALA A 67 4.29 3.94 -20.08
CA ALA A 67 3.77 5.30 -20.10
C ALA A 67 4.93 6.28 -19.89
N ASP A 68 5.16 7.14 -20.88
CA ASP A 68 6.13 8.24 -20.84
C ASP A 68 5.37 9.56 -20.67
N ARG A 69 5.55 10.23 -19.54
CA ARG A 69 4.84 11.48 -19.21
C ARG A 69 5.41 12.65 -20.02
N LEU A 70 4.52 13.37 -20.69
CA LEU A 70 4.87 14.55 -21.50
C LEU A 70 4.64 15.86 -20.73
N ARG A 71 3.52 15.94 -20.01
CA ARG A 71 3.18 17.08 -19.14
C ARG A 71 2.24 16.64 -18.03
N TYR A 72 2.29 17.35 -16.91
CA TYR A 72 1.44 17.07 -15.76
C TYR A 72 1.35 18.29 -14.85
N SER A 73 0.13 18.65 -14.47
CA SER A 73 -0.16 19.65 -13.43
C SER A 73 -1.25 19.12 -12.51
N VAL A 74 -1.20 19.54 -11.25
CA VAL A 74 -2.23 19.25 -10.27
C VAL A 74 -2.58 20.52 -9.53
N ASP A 75 -3.87 20.84 -9.50
CA ASP A 75 -4.46 21.93 -8.75
C ASP A 75 -5.34 21.35 -7.64
N ALA A 76 -5.35 21.99 -6.47
CA ALA A 76 -6.13 21.55 -5.32
C ALA A 76 -6.93 22.71 -4.73
N GLU A 77 -8.20 22.45 -4.44
CA GLU A 77 -9.12 23.40 -3.80
C GLU A 77 -9.87 22.68 -2.68
N GLY A 78 -9.45 22.91 -1.43
CA GLY A 78 -9.93 22.15 -0.27
C GLY A 78 -9.68 20.64 -0.40
N LYS A 79 -10.77 19.85 -0.44
CA LYS A 79 -10.72 18.39 -0.66
C LYS A 79 -10.72 18.00 -2.14
N MET A 80 -11.00 18.95 -3.04
CA MET A 80 -11.06 18.69 -4.48
C MET A 80 -9.66 18.76 -5.09
N ARG A 81 -9.42 17.95 -6.11
CA ARG A 81 -8.19 17.98 -6.90
C ARG A 81 -8.51 17.83 -8.37
N LEU A 82 -7.82 18.59 -9.20
CA LEU A 82 -7.85 18.48 -10.65
C LEU A 82 -6.42 18.21 -11.13
N ALA A 83 -6.20 17.06 -11.76
CA ALA A 83 -4.98 16.80 -12.51
C ALA A 83 -5.23 16.97 -14.00
N THR A 84 -4.30 17.59 -14.72
CA THR A 84 -4.31 17.61 -16.18
C THR A 84 -2.94 17.21 -16.72
N GLY A 85 -2.90 16.53 -17.85
CA GLY A 85 -1.63 16.02 -18.36
C GLY A 85 -1.70 15.48 -19.77
N ALA A 86 -0.55 15.00 -20.24
CA ALA A 86 -0.46 14.15 -21.41
C ALA A 86 0.68 13.15 -21.23
N ALA A 87 0.51 11.98 -21.84
CA ALA A 87 1.50 10.93 -21.82
C ALA A 87 1.46 10.12 -23.13
N LYS A 88 2.60 9.53 -23.47
CA LYS A 88 2.74 8.56 -24.54
C LYS A 88 2.60 7.16 -23.96
N PHE A 89 1.68 6.38 -24.50
CA PHE A 89 1.45 5.01 -24.10
C PHE A 89 1.94 4.09 -25.21
N LYS A 90 2.66 3.02 -24.85
CA LYS A 90 3.17 2.03 -25.82
C LYS A 90 3.01 0.61 -25.29
N SER A 91 2.39 -0.25 -26.10
CA SER A 91 2.32 -1.68 -25.85
C SER A 91 3.69 -2.34 -26.06
N ALA A 92 4.19 -3.05 -25.07
CA ALA A 92 5.42 -3.84 -25.19
C ALA A 92 5.22 -5.12 -26.02
N ILE A 93 3.97 -5.53 -26.26
CA ILE A 93 3.64 -6.77 -26.99
C ILE A 93 3.38 -6.46 -28.47
N THR A 94 2.45 -5.54 -28.75
CA THR A 94 2.03 -5.21 -30.13
C THR A 94 2.86 -4.09 -30.74
N GLY A 95 3.58 -3.31 -29.92
CA GLY A 95 4.31 -2.12 -30.36
C GLY A 95 3.44 -0.90 -30.64
N GLU A 96 2.11 -1.05 -30.58
CA GLU A 96 1.14 0.03 -30.76
C GLU A 96 1.41 1.17 -29.76
N SER A 97 1.32 2.41 -30.24
CA SER A 97 1.53 3.59 -29.39
C SER A 97 0.58 4.72 -29.73
N ALA A 98 0.13 5.46 -28.71
CA ALA A 98 -0.65 6.68 -28.88
C ALA A 98 -0.23 7.72 -27.83
N GLU A 99 -0.36 8.99 -28.19
CA GLU A 99 -0.17 10.12 -27.28
C GLU A 99 -1.55 10.63 -26.88
N LEU A 100 -1.82 10.64 -25.57
CA LEU A 100 -3.14 10.96 -25.04
C LEU A 100 -3.02 12.09 -24.01
N ALA A 101 -3.90 13.08 -24.14
CA ALA A 101 -4.13 14.09 -23.13
C ALA A 101 -5.24 13.62 -22.18
N PHE A 102 -5.12 13.96 -20.89
CA PHE A 102 -6.07 13.54 -19.88
C PHE A 102 -6.36 14.65 -18.87
N SER A 103 -7.55 14.59 -18.25
CA SER A 103 -7.90 15.38 -17.07
C SER A 103 -8.59 14.47 -16.06
N VAL A 104 -8.29 14.63 -14.78
CA VAL A 104 -8.88 13.87 -13.68
C VAL A 104 -9.37 14.81 -12.61
N LEU A 105 -10.65 14.70 -12.29
CA LEU A 105 -11.30 15.43 -11.21
C LEU A 105 -11.62 14.47 -10.07
N HIS A 106 -11.12 14.78 -8.89
CA HIS A 106 -11.53 14.17 -7.63
C HIS A 106 -12.27 15.20 -6.79
N LEU A 107 -13.54 14.93 -6.48
CA LEU A 107 -14.39 15.83 -5.69
C LEU A 107 -14.30 15.54 -4.18
N GLY A 108 -13.39 14.66 -3.77
CA GLY A 108 -13.39 14.05 -2.45
C GLY A 108 -14.10 12.69 -2.44
N ASP A 109 -13.88 11.95 -1.35
CA ASP A 109 -14.40 10.59 -1.14
C ASP A 109 -14.17 9.70 -2.37
N HIS A 110 -15.23 9.06 -2.87
CA HIS A 110 -15.22 8.09 -3.97
C HIS A 110 -15.52 8.72 -5.35
N ASN A 111 -15.67 10.05 -5.43
CA ASN A 111 -16.09 10.73 -6.64
C ASN A 111 -14.89 11.12 -7.49
N VAL A 112 -14.48 10.22 -8.38
CA VAL A 112 -13.41 10.47 -9.36
C VAL A 112 -13.95 10.29 -10.78
N SER A 113 -13.67 11.28 -11.62
CA SER A 113 -13.94 11.26 -13.07
C SER A 113 -12.66 11.59 -13.81
N ALA A 114 -12.35 10.83 -14.86
CA ALA A 114 -11.21 11.07 -15.72
C ALA A 114 -11.62 11.03 -17.18
N GLY A 115 -11.15 11.99 -17.96
CA GLY A 115 -11.33 12.00 -19.40
C GLY A 115 -9.99 11.81 -20.09
N VAL A 116 -9.99 11.06 -21.20
CA VAL A 116 -8.81 10.91 -22.07
C VAL A 116 -9.19 11.17 -23.52
N GLN A 117 -8.27 11.78 -24.26
CA GLN A 117 -8.43 12.04 -25.69
C GLN A 117 -7.08 11.98 -26.41
N PRO A 118 -7.05 11.74 -27.72
CA PRO A 118 -5.87 11.95 -28.56
C PRO A 118 -5.24 13.32 -28.31
N LEU A 119 -3.91 13.38 -28.20
CA LEU A 119 -3.20 14.63 -27.97
C LEU A 119 -3.46 15.66 -29.09
N GLU A 120 -3.78 15.19 -30.30
CA GLU A 120 -4.14 16.04 -31.44
C GLU A 120 -5.46 16.79 -31.24
N GLN A 121 -6.35 16.29 -30.37
CA GLN A 121 -7.64 16.90 -30.05
C GLN A 121 -7.55 17.86 -28.85
N PHE A 122 -6.38 17.95 -28.22
CA PHE A 122 -6.18 18.81 -27.08
C PHE A 122 -6.29 20.30 -27.46
N SER A 123 -6.98 21.07 -26.61
CA SER A 123 -7.16 22.52 -26.75
C SER A 123 -6.75 23.24 -25.47
N GLU A 124 -5.81 24.19 -25.59
CA GLU A 124 -5.37 25.03 -24.47
C GLU A 124 -6.49 25.91 -23.92
N ASP A 125 -7.41 26.37 -24.77
CA ASP A 125 -8.58 27.15 -24.35
C ASP A 125 -9.52 26.31 -23.47
N ASN A 126 -9.78 25.06 -23.85
CA ASN A 126 -10.59 24.15 -23.04
C ASN A 126 -9.92 23.82 -21.70
N GLN A 127 -8.59 23.61 -21.70
CA GLN A 127 -7.84 23.38 -20.46
C GLN A 127 -7.89 24.62 -19.54
N THR A 128 -7.72 25.81 -20.10
CA THR A 128 -7.75 27.07 -19.35
C THR A 128 -9.13 27.29 -18.73
N LYS A 129 -10.22 27.05 -19.49
CA LYS A 129 -11.59 27.10 -18.97
C LYS A 129 -11.81 26.11 -17.83
N LEU A 130 -11.34 24.87 -17.99
CA LEU A 130 -11.47 23.82 -16.98
C LEU A 130 -10.75 24.20 -15.68
N VAL A 131 -9.50 24.64 -15.78
CA VAL A 131 -8.70 25.07 -14.61
C VAL A 131 -9.33 26.29 -13.94
N ASN A 132 -9.78 27.29 -14.71
CA ASN A 132 -10.43 28.48 -14.16
C ASN A 132 -11.73 28.15 -13.43
N ALA A 133 -12.60 27.30 -14.01
CA ALA A 133 -13.82 26.86 -13.35
C ALA A 133 -13.53 26.09 -12.06
N PHE A 134 -12.47 25.28 -12.05
CA PHE A 134 -12.01 24.56 -10.87
C PHE A 134 -11.50 25.52 -9.77
N SER A 135 -10.68 26.51 -10.12
CA SER A 135 -10.19 27.53 -9.17
C SER A 135 -11.30 28.40 -8.59
N GLN A 136 -12.45 28.52 -9.25
CA GLN A 136 -13.64 29.21 -8.75
C GLN A 136 -14.59 28.29 -7.97
N ALA A 137 -14.20 27.02 -7.76
CA ALA A 137 -15.00 25.98 -7.10
C ALA A 137 -16.38 25.73 -7.77
N GLU A 138 -16.49 25.96 -9.08
CA GLU A 138 -17.74 25.75 -9.84
C GLU A 138 -17.89 24.28 -10.26
N THR A 139 -18.11 23.38 -9.29
CA THR A 139 -18.12 21.91 -9.52
C THR A 139 -19.00 21.47 -10.68
N ALA A 140 -20.21 22.04 -10.82
CA ALA A 140 -21.12 21.69 -11.90
C ALA A 140 -20.57 22.06 -13.29
N GLU A 141 -19.90 23.20 -13.39
CA GLU A 141 -19.28 23.67 -14.63
C GLU A 141 -18.06 22.82 -15.01
N VAL A 142 -17.24 22.45 -14.02
CA VAL A 142 -16.10 21.54 -14.24
C VAL A 142 -16.58 20.20 -14.81
N ILE A 143 -17.64 19.60 -14.23
CA ILE A 143 -18.21 18.34 -14.73
C ILE A 143 -18.74 18.51 -16.16
N ARG A 144 -19.44 19.61 -16.43
CA ARG A 144 -19.98 19.92 -17.77
C ARG A 144 -18.87 20.08 -18.80
N LEU A 145 -17.78 20.78 -18.46
CA LEU A 145 -16.61 20.97 -19.32
C LEU A 145 -15.90 19.64 -19.57
N LEU A 146 -15.74 18.78 -18.57
CA LEU A 146 -15.17 17.44 -18.76
C LEU A 146 -16.01 16.60 -19.72
N ASP A 147 -17.34 16.56 -19.54
CA ASP A 147 -18.24 15.81 -20.41
C ASP A 147 -18.22 16.37 -21.85
N GLN A 148 -18.14 17.70 -22.01
CA GLN A 148 -18.04 18.36 -23.31
C GLN A 148 -16.71 18.04 -24.03
N VAL A 149 -15.59 17.98 -23.30
CA VAL A 149 -14.27 17.74 -23.88
C VAL A 149 -14.07 16.27 -24.23
N TYR A 150 -14.46 15.35 -23.32
CA TYR A 150 -14.10 13.94 -23.42
C TYR A 150 -15.27 13.03 -23.84
N GLY A 151 -16.51 13.46 -23.64
CA GLY A 151 -17.72 12.74 -24.02
C GLY A 151 -17.72 11.27 -23.60
N LYS A 152 -17.71 10.37 -24.59
CA LYS A 152 -17.74 8.91 -24.35
C LYS A 152 -16.43 8.34 -23.80
N HIS A 153 -15.35 9.11 -23.76
CA HIS A 153 -14.03 8.69 -23.26
C HIS A 153 -13.82 9.07 -21.79
N MET A 154 -14.90 8.99 -21.01
CA MET A 154 -14.91 9.22 -19.58
C MET A 154 -14.76 7.91 -18.81
N PHE A 155 -13.94 7.98 -17.77
CA PHE A 155 -13.56 6.91 -16.87
C PHE A 155 -13.89 7.28 -15.43
N SER A 156 -14.22 6.28 -14.64
CA SER A 156 -14.45 6.38 -13.19
C SER A 156 -13.64 5.31 -12.47
N LEU A 157 -13.60 5.37 -11.14
CA LEU A 157 -12.99 4.31 -10.32
C LEU A 157 -13.51 2.91 -10.70
N ARG A 158 -14.79 2.77 -11.07
CA ARG A 158 -15.39 1.48 -11.43
C ARG A 158 -14.83 0.85 -12.71
N GLN A 159 -14.18 1.63 -13.57
CA GLN A 159 -13.61 1.16 -14.83
C GLN A 159 -12.11 0.86 -14.74
N LEU A 160 -11.47 1.19 -13.61
CA LEU A 160 -10.08 0.82 -13.33
C LEU A 160 -9.90 -0.70 -13.22
N PHE A 161 -8.66 -1.16 -13.34
CA PHE A 161 -8.30 -2.53 -13.04
C PHE A 161 -8.51 -2.86 -11.55
N ARG A 162 -8.87 -4.11 -11.25
CA ARG A 162 -9.32 -4.50 -9.89
C ARG A 162 -8.28 -4.24 -8.81
N ASP A 163 -7.00 -4.45 -9.11
CA ASP A 163 -5.93 -4.21 -8.15
C ASP A 163 -5.82 -2.71 -7.84
N GLU A 164 -5.95 -1.88 -8.88
CA GLU A 164 -5.92 -0.43 -8.73
C GLU A 164 -7.15 0.12 -8.01
N GLN A 165 -8.32 -0.43 -8.30
CA GLN A 165 -9.55 -0.10 -7.58
C GLN A 165 -9.36 -0.28 -6.08
N ARG A 166 -8.78 -1.42 -5.67
CA ARG A 166 -8.50 -1.69 -4.25
C ARG A 166 -7.48 -0.71 -3.70
N LYS A 167 -6.41 -0.43 -4.44
CA LYS A 167 -5.35 0.47 -4.01
C LYS A 167 -5.87 1.89 -3.77
N ILE A 168 -6.57 2.47 -4.74
CA ILE A 168 -7.14 3.81 -4.62
C ILE A 168 -8.25 3.85 -3.58
N ALA A 169 -9.10 2.83 -3.50
CA ALA A 169 -10.12 2.75 -2.45
C ALA A 169 -9.47 2.77 -1.05
N ASN A 170 -8.38 2.03 -0.84
CA ASN A 170 -7.65 2.06 0.43
C ASN A 170 -7.06 3.44 0.74
N LEU A 171 -6.54 4.14 -0.27
CA LEU A 171 -6.01 5.50 -0.10
C LEU A 171 -7.12 6.50 0.28
N ILE A 172 -8.28 6.42 -0.37
CA ILE A 172 -9.45 7.26 -0.05
C ILE A 172 -9.97 6.95 1.37
N LEU A 173 -10.05 5.67 1.72
CA LEU A 173 -10.57 5.24 3.02
C LEU A 173 -9.61 5.52 4.18
N ALA A 174 -8.30 5.63 3.93
CA ALA A 174 -7.30 5.84 4.97
C ALA A 174 -7.63 7.04 5.87
N ASP A 175 -8.06 8.17 5.29
CA ASP A 175 -8.43 9.37 6.05
C ASP A 175 -9.71 9.17 6.89
N SER A 176 -10.71 8.50 6.32
CA SER A 176 -11.96 8.18 7.02
C SER A 176 -11.72 7.21 8.19
N VAL A 177 -10.89 6.20 7.98
CA VAL A 177 -10.51 5.22 9.02
C VAL A 177 -9.69 5.89 10.12
N SER A 178 -8.74 6.75 9.76
CA SER A 178 -7.95 7.53 10.73
C SER A 178 -8.83 8.47 11.56
N SER A 179 -9.76 9.17 10.92
CA SER A 179 -10.73 10.05 11.59
C SER A 179 -11.64 9.28 12.54
N ALA A 180 -12.17 8.13 12.11
CA ALA A 180 -12.97 7.26 12.97
C ALA A 180 -12.16 6.75 14.17
N ALA A 181 -10.92 6.32 13.95
CA ALA A 181 -10.02 5.85 15.01
C ALA A 181 -9.77 6.93 16.07
N ALA A 182 -9.63 8.20 15.68
CA ALA A 182 -9.48 9.31 16.62
C ALA A 182 -10.73 9.52 17.50
N VAL A 183 -11.93 9.38 16.93
CA VAL A 183 -13.18 9.44 17.70
C VAL A 183 -13.29 8.29 18.69
N TYR A 184 -12.99 7.05 18.24
CA TYR A 184 -12.98 5.89 19.13
C TYR A 184 -11.96 6.01 20.25
N ARG A 185 -10.78 6.59 19.97
CA ARG A 185 -9.77 6.87 20.99
C ARG A 185 -10.31 7.80 22.07
N THR A 186 -10.81 8.97 21.69
CA THR A 186 -11.35 9.95 22.67
C THR A 186 -12.48 9.35 23.50
N PHE A 187 -13.35 8.56 22.87
CA PHE A 187 -14.41 7.85 23.58
C PHE A 187 -13.82 6.83 24.56
N PHE A 188 -12.88 5.99 24.12
CA PHE A 188 -12.23 5.00 24.96
C PHE A 188 -11.51 5.64 26.17
N GLU A 189 -10.70 6.67 25.95
CA GLU A 189 -9.97 7.39 27.01
C GLU A 189 -10.92 7.92 28.09
N SER A 190 -12.09 8.43 27.70
CA SER A 190 -13.10 8.90 28.64
C SER A 190 -13.75 7.78 29.48
N GLN A 191 -13.77 6.55 28.96
CA GLN A 191 -14.41 5.39 29.59
C GLN A 191 -13.43 4.42 30.25
N ALA A 192 -12.12 4.58 30.03
CA ALA A 192 -11.10 3.69 30.56
C ALA A 192 -11.16 3.52 32.10
N PRO A 193 -11.39 4.57 32.92
CA PRO A 193 -11.58 4.40 34.36
C PRO A 193 -12.77 3.50 34.72
N LEU A 194 -13.88 3.60 33.99
CA LEU A 194 -15.06 2.76 34.19
C LEU A 194 -14.78 1.31 33.77
N ILE A 195 -14.12 1.10 32.63
CA ILE A 195 -13.71 -0.24 32.17
C ILE A 195 -12.82 -0.92 33.21
N ARG A 196 -11.83 -0.20 33.75
CA ARG A 196 -10.97 -0.70 34.83
C ARG A 196 -11.75 -1.04 36.09
N PHE A 197 -12.71 -0.19 36.48
CA PHE A 197 -13.59 -0.46 37.61
C PHE A 197 -14.41 -1.74 37.42
N LEU A 198 -15.03 -1.92 36.25
CA LEU A 198 -15.80 -3.13 35.93
C LEU A 198 -14.94 -4.38 35.95
N ASN A 199 -13.75 -4.33 35.33
CA ASN A 199 -12.79 -5.44 35.35
C ASN A 199 -12.31 -5.77 36.77
N GLY A 200 -12.11 -4.77 37.63
CA GLY A 200 -11.74 -4.97 39.03
C GLY A 200 -12.85 -5.59 39.90
N LEU A 201 -14.10 -5.53 39.45
CA LEU A 201 -15.25 -6.18 40.09
C LEU A 201 -15.65 -7.50 39.41
N ASP A 202 -14.87 -7.98 38.44
CA ASP A 202 -15.23 -9.11 37.57
C ASP A 202 -16.59 -8.96 36.88
N ILE A 203 -17.03 -7.72 36.63
CA ILE A 203 -18.25 -7.40 35.89
C ILE A 203 -17.93 -7.38 34.40
N PRO A 204 -18.67 -8.13 33.55
CA PRO A 204 -18.48 -8.09 32.11
C PRO A 204 -18.62 -6.67 31.54
N VAL A 205 -17.59 -6.20 30.85
CA VAL A 205 -17.59 -4.91 30.15
C VAL A 205 -18.61 -4.98 28.99
N PRO A 206 -19.53 -4.00 28.86
CA PRO A 206 -20.45 -3.95 27.72
C PRO A 206 -19.72 -3.97 26.37
N ASN A 207 -20.25 -4.74 25.41
CA ASN A 207 -19.62 -4.91 24.09
C ASN A 207 -19.33 -3.59 23.38
N ALA A 208 -20.20 -2.58 23.52
CA ALA A 208 -20.00 -1.26 22.92
C ALA A 208 -18.71 -0.57 23.43
N LEU A 209 -18.39 -0.70 24.72
CA LEU A 209 -17.17 -0.16 25.31
C LEU A 209 -15.95 -0.99 24.89
N LYS A 210 -16.09 -2.32 24.89
CA LYS A 210 -15.04 -3.25 24.47
C LYS A 210 -14.62 -3.02 23.02
N SER A 211 -15.58 -2.90 22.09
CA SER A 211 -15.28 -2.67 20.67
C SER A 211 -14.60 -1.32 20.44
N ALA A 212 -14.99 -0.27 21.16
CA ALA A 212 -14.30 1.02 21.06
C ALA A 212 -12.85 0.93 21.54
N ALA A 213 -12.61 0.20 22.64
CA ALA A 213 -11.27 -0.05 23.17
C ALA A 213 -10.40 -0.86 22.21
N GLU A 214 -10.96 -1.92 21.62
CA GLU A 214 -10.30 -2.73 20.59
C GLU A 214 -9.91 -1.88 19.38
N ILE A 215 -10.81 -1.05 18.85
CA ILE A 215 -10.51 -0.16 17.72
C ILE A 215 -9.43 0.86 18.10
N ALA A 216 -9.54 1.49 19.28
CA ALA A 216 -8.61 2.51 19.72
C ALA A 216 -7.18 1.98 19.91
N LEU A 217 -7.00 0.90 20.69
CA LEU A 217 -5.68 0.36 20.98
C LEU A 217 -5.01 -0.28 19.77
N ASN A 218 -5.77 -0.99 18.93
CA ASN A 218 -5.20 -1.56 17.70
C ASN A 218 -4.70 -0.47 16.75
N ASN A 219 -5.47 0.60 16.55
CA ASN A 219 -5.02 1.72 15.71
C ASN A 219 -3.79 2.43 16.31
N GLN A 220 -3.76 2.65 17.62
CA GLN A 220 -2.61 3.28 18.27
C GLN A 220 -1.33 2.44 18.15
N LEU A 221 -1.43 1.12 18.36
CA LEU A 221 -0.31 0.20 18.18
C LEU A 221 0.16 0.16 16.72
N GLN A 222 -0.77 0.09 15.76
CA GLN A 222 -0.42 0.14 14.34
C GLN A 222 0.30 1.44 13.97
N GLN A 223 -0.22 2.59 14.40
CA GLN A 223 0.42 3.89 14.16
C GLN A 223 1.79 3.99 14.81
N ALA A 224 1.96 3.48 16.04
CA ALA A 224 3.25 3.47 16.72
C ALA A 224 4.28 2.60 15.97
N LEU A 225 3.85 1.47 15.40
CA LEU A 225 4.68 0.56 14.62
C LEU A 225 5.01 1.07 13.21
N ASP A 226 4.21 1.98 12.65
CA ASP A 226 4.42 2.57 11.32
C ASP A 226 5.41 3.75 11.31
N LYS A 227 5.74 4.32 12.47
CA LYS A 227 6.71 5.43 12.56
C LYS A 227 8.12 4.98 12.19
N SER A 228 8.90 5.82 11.50
CA SER A 228 10.30 5.52 11.17
C SER A 228 11.18 5.24 12.38
N GLU A 229 10.90 5.89 13.51
CA GLU A 229 11.50 5.63 14.81
C GLU A 229 10.43 5.13 15.78
N LEU A 230 10.70 4.00 16.45
CA LEU A 230 9.76 3.41 17.39
C LEU A 230 9.87 4.06 18.76
N ASP A 231 8.73 4.44 19.30
CA ASP A 231 8.59 4.77 20.71
C ASP A 231 8.27 3.49 21.50
N PHE A 232 9.33 2.82 21.98
CA PHE A 232 9.21 1.56 22.70
C PHE A 232 8.45 1.70 24.03
N ASP A 233 8.51 2.86 24.68
CA ASP A 233 7.81 3.10 25.93
C ASP A 233 6.31 3.24 25.71
N LEU A 234 5.90 3.98 24.66
CA LEU A 234 4.51 4.05 24.22
C LEU A 234 3.98 2.66 23.86
N ILE A 235 4.70 1.90 23.03
CA ILE A 235 4.26 0.56 22.59
C ILE A 235 4.09 -0.37 23.80
N ARG A 236 5.05 -0.40 24.73
CA ARG A 236 4.93 -1.17 25.97
C ARG A 236 3.75 -0.73 26.83
N GLY A 237 3.49 0.57 26.91
CA GLY A 237 2.33 1.14 27.61
C GLY A 237 1.01 0.60 27.03
N LEU A 238 0.86 0.69 25.71
CA LEU A 238 -0.34 0.21 25.00
C LEU A 238 -0.55 -1.30 25.14
N LEU A 239 0.52 -2.11 25.07
CA LEU A 239 0.44 -3.56 25.28
C LEU A 239 0.01 -3.92 26.71
N ARG A 240 0.51 -3.19 27.72
CA ARG A 240 0.09 -3.38 29.12
C ARG A 240 -1.35 -2.95 29.35
N GLU A 241 -1.78 -1.86 28.73
CA GLU A 241 -3.16 -1.39 28.79
C GLU A 241 -4.09 -2.45 28.19
N ALA A 242 -3.80 -2.94 26.98
CA ALA A 242 -4.56 -4.00 26.34
C ALA A 242 -4.66 -5.27 27.21
N ALA A 243 -3.54 -5.69 27.82
CA ALA A 243 -3.51 -6.85 28.71
C ALA A 243 -4.34 -6.64 29.99
N SER A 244 -4.21 -5.49 30.64
CA SER A 244 -4.92 -5.19 31.90
C SER A 244 -6.42 -5.01 31.70
N GLU A 245 -6.83 -4.50 30.55
CA GLU A 245 -8.23 -4.26 30.21
C GLU A 245 -8.88 -5.44 29.45
N LYS A 246 -8.14 -6.55 29.24
CA LYS A 246 -8.58 -7.77 28.54
C LYS A 246 -9.11 -7.48 27.12
N ILE A 247 -8.42 -6.58 26.42
CA ILE A 247 -8.76 -6.12 25.07
C ILE A 247 -8.12 -7.04 24.03
N THR A 248 -8.89 -7.44 23.02
CA THR A 248 -8.39 -8.28 21.93
C THR A 248 -7.56 -7.46 20.96
N LEU A 249 -6.29 -7.83 20.78
CA LEU A 249 -5.44 -7.24 19.75
C LEU A 249 -5.57 -7.99 18.41
N ASP A 250 -5.51 -7.24 17.31
CA ASP A 250 -5.42 -7.76 15.95
C ASP A 250 -4.03 -8.35 15.73
N ALA A 251 -3.87 -9.59 16.20
CA ALA A 251 -2.63 -10.34 16.12
C ALA A 251 -2.10 -10.44 14.69
N THR A 252 -2.99 -10.56 13.69
CA THR A 252 -2.58 -10.76 12.29
C THR A 252 -1.92 -9.49 11.75
N THR A 253 -2.57 -8.35 11.91
CA THR A 253 -2.05 -7.08 11.39
C THR A 253 -0.81 -6.62 12.16
N LEU A 254 -0.82 -6.77 13.49
CA LEU A 254 0.30 -6.36 14.33
C LEU A 254 1.53 -7.27 14.16
N GLU A 255 1.36 -8.59 14.08
CA GLU A 255 2.45 -9.52 13.76
C GLU A 255 3.09 -9.18 12.42
N TYR A 256 2.26 -8.94 11.40
CA TYR A 256 2.75 -8.59 10.07
C TYR A 256 3.63 -7.33 10.10
N LYS A 257 3.21 -6.28 10.82
CA LYS A 257 3.98 -5.02 10.96
C LYS A 257 5.30 -5.23 11.68
N VAL A 258 5.27 -5.93 12.83
CA VAL A 258 6.50 -6.24 13.60
C VAL A 258 7.46 -7.08 12.77
N ARG A 259 6.97 -8.14 12.11
CA ARG A 259 7.76 -9.00 11.25
C ARG A 259 8.39 -8.24 10.09
N LYS A 260 7.61 -7.45 9.35
CA LYS A 260 8.12 -6.69 8.19
C LYS A 260 9.21 -5.71 8.57
N ARG A 261 9.10 -5.11 9.76
CA ARG A 261 10.13 -4.22 10.27
C ARG A 261 11.41 -4.97 10.64
N LEU A 262 11.28 -6.12 11.32
CA LEU A 262 12.41 -6.98 11.63
C LEU A 262 13.11 -7.47 10.35
N GLU A 263 12.35 -7.87 9.33
CA GLU A 263 12.89 -8.26 8.02
C GLU A 263 13.65 -7.11 7.34
N ALA A 264 13.14 -5.88 7.41
CA ALA A 264 13.82 -4.71 6.86
C ALA A 264 15.15 -4.39 7.58
N ASP A 265 15.16 -4.45 8.92
CA ASP A 265 16.39 -4.27 9.70
C ASP A 265 17.37 -5.43 9.49
N ALA A 266 16.89 -6.66 9.32
CA ALA A 266 17.73 -7.82 8.98
C ALA A 266 18.38 -7.67 7.60
N ALA A 267 17.65 -7.14 6.61
CA ALA A 267 18.20 -6.84 5.29
C ALA A 267 19.25 -5.71 5.35
N ALA A 268 19.02 -4.68 6.17
CA ALA A 268 19.99 -3.61 6.39
C ALA A 268 21.27 -4.14 7.06
N PHE A 269 21.13 -4.97 8.09
CA PHE A 269 22.27 -5.64 8.73
C PHE A 269 23.02 -6.55 7.75
N ALA A 270 22.31 -7.29 6.90
CA ALA A 270 22.94 -8.15 5.90
C ALA A 270 23.75 -7.38 4.85
N ALA A 271 23.35 -6.14 4.53
CA ALA A 271 24.05 -5.28 3.60
C ALA A 271 25.37 -4.72 4.18
N ASP A 272 25.38 -4.38 5.48
CA ASP A 272 26.59 -3.98 6.20
C ASP A 272 26.61 -4.56 7.64
N PRO A 273 27.18 -5.77 7.82
CA PRO A 273 27.23 -6.42 9.14
C PRO A 273 28.21 -5.76 10.12
N SER A 274 29.02 -4.80 9.64
CA SER A 274 29.97 -4.06 10.48
C SER A 274 29.31 -2.88 11.21
N ASP A 275 28.19 -2.38 10.66
CA ASP A 275 27.32 -1.39 11.29
C ASP A 275 26.29 -2.08 12.19
N LEU A 276 26.53 -1.98 13.50
CA LEU A 276 25.69 -2.60 14.52
C LEU A 276 24.37 -1.85 14.76
N ALA A 277 24.16 -0.67 14.15
CA ALA A 277 22.92 0.07 14.33
C ALA A 277 21.68 -0.74 13.90
N ALA A 278 21.79 -1.51 12.82
CA ALA A 278 20.71 -2.41 12.38
C ALA A 278 20.50 -3.57 13.36
N ALA A 279 21.59 -4.19 13.84
CA ALA A 279 21.54 -5.24 14.86
C ALA A 279 20.89 -4.76 16.16
N GLU A 280 21.24 -3.56 16.64
CA GLU A 280 20.64 -2.94 17.82
C GLU A 280 19.13 -2.71 17.66
N ARG A 281 18.69 -2.21 16.50
CA ARG A 281 17.26 -2.02 16.22
C ARG A 281 16.50 -3.35 16.22
N MET A 282 17.07 -4.40 15.63
CA MET A 282 16.50 -5.75 15.69
C MET A 282 16.38 -6.23 17.14
N MET A 283 17.45 -6.08 17.94
CA MET A 283 17.44 -6.52 19.33
C MET A 283 16.39 -5.79 20.17
N LYS A 284 16.31 -4.46 20.04
CA LYS A 284 15.29 -3.63 20.72
C LYS A 284 13.87 -4.01 20.29
N LEU A 285 13.65 -4.35 19.02
CA LEU A 285 12.35 -4.82 18.54
C LEU A 285 11.98 -6.17 19.14
N MET A 286 12.92 -7.12 19.21
CA MET A 286 12.70 -8.45 19.81
C MET A 286 12.50 -8.39 21.33
N GLU A 287 12.99 -7.36 22.02
CA GLU A 287 12.67 -7.11 23.43
C GLU A 287 11.17 -6.89 23.69
N LEU A 288 10.38 -6.55 22.67
CA LEU A 288 8.92 -6.43 22.79
C LEU A 288 8.20 -7.78 22.78
N PHE A 289 8.82 -8.84 22.23
CA PHE A 289 8.13 -10.12 21.99
C PHE A 289 7.50 -10.75 23.23
N PRO A 290 8.12 -10.71 24.43
CA PRO A 290 7.49 -11.25 25.63
C PRO A 290 6.19 -10.54 26.03
N SER A 291 5.98 -9.31 25.56
CA SER A 291 4.77 -8.52 25.82
C SER A 291 3.70 -8.68 24.74
N LEU A 292 4.00 -9.35 23.64
CA LEU A 292 3.05 -9.57 22.54
C LEU A 292 2.15 -10.77 22.87
N PRO A 293 0.81 -10.66 22.69
CA PRO A 293 -0.10 -11.78 22.90
C PRO A 293 -0.13 -12.77 21.72
N PHE A 294 0.85 -12.68 20.82
CA PHE A 294 0.97 -13.50 19.62
C PHE A 294 2.44 -13.75 19.27
N PRO A 295 2.78 -14.90 18.65
CA PRO A 295 4.13 -15.18 18.20
C PRO A 295 4.49 -14.36 16.96
N VAL A 296 5.76 -13.95 16.83
CA VAL A 296 6.29 -13.29 15.63
C VAL A 296 7.12 -14.29 14.83
N THR A 297 6.86 -14.38 13.53
CA THR A 297 7.61 -15.29 12.64
C THR A 297 9.00 -14.72 12.34
N LEU A 298 10.06 -15.48 12.65
CA LEU A 298 11.45 -15.03 12.49
C LEU A 298 12.16 -15.58 11.24
N TRP A 299 11.52 -16.47 10.49
CA TRP A 299 12.15 -17.26 9.44
C TRP A 299 12.96 -16.44 8.42
N GLU A 300 12.37 -15.38 7.85
CA GLU A 300 13.06 -14.57 6.84
C GLU A 300 14.20 -13.74 7.47
N ALA A 301 13.96 -13.14 8.64
CA ALA A 301 14.99 -12.41 9.38
C ALA A 301 16.19 -13.32 9.74
N GLN A 302 15.91 -14.56 10.17
CA GLN A 302 16.95 -15.56 10.44
C GLN A 302 17.75 -15.89 9.18
N ASN A 303 17.08 -16.12 8.05
CA ASN A 303 17.74 -16.44 6.78
C ASN A 303 18.63 -15.30 6.28
N LEU A 304 18.13 -14.06 6.34
CA LEU A 304 18.88 -12.87 5.96
C LEU A 304 20.10 -12.65 6.85
N SER A 305 19.95 -12.86 8.16
CA SER A 305 21.02 -12.59 9.13
C SER A 305 22.03 -13.73 9.30
N TYR A 306 21.69 -14.99 9.02
CA TYR A 306 22.57 -16.14 9.35
C TYR A 306 23.99 -16.01 8.79
N ARG A 307 24.13 -15.91 7.47
CA ARG A 307 25.47 -15.89 6.83
C ARG A 307 26.23 -14.60 7.15
N PRO A 308 25.63 -13.40 7.10
CA PRO A 308 26.31 -12.18 7.50
C PRO A 308 26.76 -12.19 8.97
N LEU A 309 25.92 -12.69 9.88
CA LEU A 309 26.21 -12.78 11.30
C LEU A 309 27.40 -13.72 11.57
N VAL A 310 27.39 -14.93 11.00
CA VAL A 310 28.50 -15.89 11.15
C VAL A 310 29.81 -15.30 10.63
N THR A 311 29.76 -14.63 9.48
CA THR A 311 30.94 -13.99 8.86
C THR A 311 31.48 -12.87 9.74
N ALA A 312 30.61 -11.95 10.19
CA ALA A 312 30.97 -10.85 11.06
C ALA A 312 31.53 -11.33 12.40
N TYR A 313 30.94 -12.39 12.97
CA TYR A 313 31.37 -12.98 14.23
C TYR A 313 32.80 -13.54 14.14
N GLN A 314 33.13 -14.25 13.06
CA GLN A 314 34.46 -14.82 12.83
C GLN A 314 35.52 -13.75 12.49
N GLN A 315 35.13 -12.72 11.71
CA GLN A 315 36.07 -11.72 11.18
C GLN A 315 36.25 -10.48 12.07
N ASN A 316 35.59 -10.44 13.23
CA ASN A 316 35.62 -9.33 14.19
C ASN A 316 37.01 -9.09 14.83
N GLY A 317 37.93 -10.07 14.79
CA GLY A 317 39.29 -9.88 15.32
C GLY A 317 39.40 -9.93 16.84
N TRP A 318 38.35 -10.41 17.53
CA TRP A 318 38.29 -10.59 18.98
C TRP A 318 39.32 -11.62 19.52
N HIS A 319 39.79 -12.54 18.67
CA HIS A 319 40.83 -13.52 19.00
C HIS A 319 42.28 -12.98 18.92
N ALA A 320 42.48 -11.68 18.66
CA ALA A 320 43.84 -11.10 18.58
C ALA A 320 44.56 -11.18 19.94
N GLN A 321 45.91 -11.17 19.95
CA GLN A 321 46.71 -11.20 21.18
C GLN A 321 46.46 -10.00 22.13
N ASN A 322 45.96 -8.88 21.58
CA ASN A 322 45.44 -7.73 22.32
C ASN A 322 44.23 -7.20 21.55
N PRO A 323 43.02 -7.71 21.80
CA PRO A 323 41.83 -7.27 21.09
C PRO A 323 41.45 -5.85 21.53
N ASP A 324 41.07 -5.03 20.56
CA ASP A 324 40.49 -3.71 20.81
C ASP A 324 39.20 -3.88 21.65
N PRO A 325 38.99 -3.07 22.71
CA PRO A 325 37.71 -3.01 23.42
C PRO A 325 36.48 -2.95 22.50
N ALA A 326 36.58 -2.26 21.36
CA ALA A 326 35.50 -2.21 20.37
C ALA A 326 35.21 -3.56 19.70
N ALA A 327 36.23 -4.39 19.47
CA ALA A 327 36.07 -5.73 18.92
C ALA A 327 35.40 -6.69 19.92
N LEU A 328 35.74 -6.57 21.21
CA LEU A 328 35.09 -7.31 22.29
C LEU A 328 33.61 -6.92 22.44
N GLN A 329 33.31 -5.62 22.41
CA GLN A 329 31.92 -5.14 22.46
C GLN A 329 31.11 -5.68 21.26
N ARG A 330 31.64 -5.57 20.04
CA ARG A 330 31.01 -6.11 18.83
C ARG A 330 30.77 -7.61 18.93
N HIS A 331 31.69 -8.35 19.57
CA HIS A 331 31.55 -9.79 19.75
C HIS A 331 30.34 -10.14 20.61
N GLU A 332 30.17 -9.45 21.73
CA GLU A 332 29.04 -9.63 22.64
C GLU A 332 27.70 -9.23 22.00
N GLU A 333 27.68 -8.15 21.23
CA GLU A 333 26.47 -7.72 20.51
C GLU A 333 26.03 -8.75 19.45
N LEU A 334 26.99 -9.30 18.68
CA LEU A 334 26.71 -10.36 17.70
C LEU A 334 26.23 -11.65 18.37
N LYS A 335 26.80 -12.02 19.53
CA LYS A 335 26.30 -13.15 20.35
C LYS A 335 24.87 -12.92 20.80
N ARG A 336 24.58 -11.72 21.30
CA ARG A 336 23.24 -11.37 21.78
C ARG A 336 22.21 -11.42 20.64
N LEU A 337 22.55 -10.87 19.48
CA LEU A 337 21.71 -10.94 18.28
C LEU A 337 21.47 -12.40 17.86
N ALA A 338 22.52 -13.23 17.81
CA ALA A 338 22.40 -14.64 17.45
C ALA A 338 21.49 -15.39 18.42
N SER A 339 21.64 -15.15 19.72
CA SER A 339 20.80 -15.76 20.75
C SER A 339 19.33 -15.39 20.61
N GLN A 340 19.01 -14.12 20.33
CA GLN A 340 17.63 -13.67 20.14
C GLN A 340 17.01 -14.17 18.83
N LEU A 341 17.82 -14.30 17.78
CA LEU A 341 17.39 -14.93 16.52
C LEU A 341 17.40 -16.46 16.58
N HIS A 342 17.79 -17.08 17.70
CA HIS A 342 17.97 -18.53 17.80
C HIS A 342 18.91 -19.12 16.72
N ILE A 343 19.94 -18.36 16.34
CA ILE A 343 20.99 -18.78 15.41
C ILE A 343 22.16 -19.36 16.21
N LEU A 344 22.57 -20.57 15.84
CA LEU A 344 23.76 -21.19 16.39
C LEU A 344 25.00 -20.59 15.72
N LEU A 345 25.84 -19.94 16.54
CA LEU A 345 27.16 -19.52 16.13
C LEU A 345 28.13 -20.71 16.13
N PRO A 346 29.14 -20.72 15.25
CA PRO A 346 30.23 -21.69 15.34
C PRO A 346 30.85 -21.64 16.73
N GLN A 347 30.99 -22.80 17.38
CA GLN A 347 31.80 -22.91 18.59
C GLN A 347 33.28 -22.84 18.19
N ASP A 348 34.07 -22.19 19.04
CA ASP A 348 35.52 -22.09 18.89
C ASP A 348 36.23 -23.44 19.01
#